data_AF-A0A816L9Q0-F1
#
_entry.id   AF-A0A816L9Q0-F1
#
_cell.length_a   1.000
_cell.length_b   1.000
_cell.length_c   1.000
_cell.angle_alpha   90.00
_cell.angle_beta   90.00
_cell.angle_gamma   90.00
#
_symmetry.space_group_name_H-M   'P 1'
#
loop_
_entity.id
_entity.type
_entity.pdbx_description
1 polymer ?
#
loop_
_entity_poly.entity_id
_entity_poly.type
_entity_poly.pdbx_seq_one_letter_code
_entity_poly.pdbx_strand_id
1 'polypeptide(L)'
;MALQWLILSYVVAAEVAIAVILTLPYPMLVKKRVVSLVSLILQPAASIVAFAGFQLLDLYWKYEHRLMCSSEVCTATERDRYEKSIYKAQRNVVLCAAGILLYWCIFRICKYNKDLEHLEELEKRCKAE
;
A
#
# COMPACT_ATOMS: atom_id res chain seq x y z
N MET A 1 -7.99 18.12 -0.77
CA MET A 1 -6.73 17.54 -1.28
C MET A 1 -5.72 17.21 -0.19
N ALA A 2 -5.23 18.15 0.65
CA ALA A 2 -4.16 17.85 1.63
C ALA A 2 -4.52 16.76 2.67
N LEU A 3 -5.74 16.78 3.22
CA LEU A 3 -6.19 15.81 4.22
C LEU A 3 -6.19 14.36 3.68
N GLN A 4 -6.59 14.16 2.42
CA GLN A 4 -6.62 12.83 1.79
C GLN A 4 -5.21 12.24 1.66
N TRP A 5 -4.21 13.07 1.31
CA TRP A 5 -2.81 12.64 1.24
C TRP A 5 -2.20 12.37 2.62
N LEU A 6 -2.61 13.13 3.64
CA LEU A 6 -2.21 12.86 5.03
C LEU A 6 -2.76 11.51 5.50
N ILE A 7 -4.06 11.25 5.32
CA ILE A 7 -4.67 9.97 5.68
C ILE A 7 -3.97 8.82 4.96
N LEU A 8 -3.73 8.96 3.65
CA LEU A 8 -3.01 7.93 2.88
C LEU A 8 -1.59 7.69 3.43
N SER A 9 -0.86 8.73 3.82
CA SER A 9 0.48 8.57 4.41
C SER A 9 0.46 7.86 5.76
N TYR A 10 -0.54 8.11 6.60
CA TYR A 10 -0.73 7.38 7.86
C TYR A 10 -1.05 5.91 7.62
N VAL A 11 -1.89 5.62 6.63
CA VAL A 11 -2.22 4.26 6.24
C VAL A 11 -0.99 3.51 5.75
N VAL A 12 -0.22 4.10 4.84
CA VAL A 12 1.04 3.49 4.35
C VAL A 12 2.03 3.28 5.50
N ALA A 13 2.15 4.23 6.44
CA ALA A 13 2.99 4.06 7.62
C ALA A 13 2.52 2.89 8.51
N ALA A 14 1.22 2.72 8.69
CA ALA A 14 0.64 1.59 9.42
C ALA A 14 0.91 0.26 8.70
N GLU A 15 0.81 0.21 7.37
CA GLU A 15 1.15 -0.98 6.57
C GLU A 15 2.64 -1.35 6.71
N VAL A 16 3.54 -0.35 6.69
CA VAL A 16 4.97 -0.59 6.94
C VAL A 16 5.18 -1.17 8.33
N ALA A 17 4.53 -0.63 9.36
CA ALA A 17 4.62 -1.16 10.72
C ALA A 17 4.13 -2.62 10.78
N ILE A 18 3.02 -2.95 10.12
CA ILE A 18 2.50 -4.33 10.03
C ILE A 18 3.50 -5.24 9.31
N ALA A 19 4.09 -4.79 8.21
CA ALA A 19 5.10 -5.55 7.47
C ALA A 19 6.36 -5.81 8.32
N VAL A 20 6.82 -4.81 9.09
CA VAL A 20 7.94 -4.96 10.03
C VAL A 20 7.59 -5.96 11.14
N ILE A 21 6.40 -5.87 11.71
CA ILE A 21 5.91 -6.85 12.70
C ILE A 21 5.92 -8.25 12.07
N LEU A 22 5.35 -8.43 10.88
CA LEU A 22 5.30 -9.75 10.23
C LEU A 22 6.68 -10.33 9.86
N THR A 23 7.68 -9.48 9.61
CA THR A 23 9.04 -9.92 9.26
C THR A 23 9.89 -10.26 10.49
N LEU A 24 9.50 -9.84 11.69
CA LEU A 24 10.21 -10.21 12.91
C LEU A 24 10.02 -11.70 13.26
N PRO A 25 11.08 -12.41 13.69
CA PRO A 25 11.01 -13.82 14.04
C PRO A 25 10.31 -14.00 15.41
N TYR A 26 8.99 -14.14 15.39
CA TYR A 26 8.20 -14.41 16.60
C TYR A 26 8.07 -15.91 16.92
N PRO A 27 7.88 -16.27 18.21
CA PRO A 27 7.55 -17.63 18.62
C PRO A 27 6.20 -18.09 18.03
N MET A 28 6.08 -19.38 17.72
CA MET A 28 5.01 -19.96 16.90
C MET A 28 3.58 -19.57 17.34
N LEU A 29 3.32 -19.49 18.65
CA LEU A 29 2.00 -19.12 19.18
C LEU A 29 1.63 -17.65 18.92
N VAL A 30 2.62 -16.76 18.96
CA VAL A 30 2.43 -15.33 18.69
C VAL A 30 2.24 -15.11 17.19
N LYS A 31 2.96 -15.86 16.34
CA LYS A 31 2.75 -15.83 14.89
C LYS A 31 1.31 -16.14 14.51
N LYS A 32 0.70 -17.20 15.07
CA LYS A 32 -0.69 -17.58 14.76
C LYS A 32 -1.68 -16.46 15.06
N ARG A 33 -1.55 -15.87 16.25
CA ARG A 33 -2.45 -14.79 16.71
C ARG A 33 -2.25 -13.51 15.88
N VAL A 34 -1.01 -13.16 15.55
CA VAL A 34 -0.70 -12.00 14.70
C VAL A 34 -1.24 -12.20 13.28
N VAL A 35 -1.04 -13.38 12.67
CA VAL A 35 -1.53 -13.68 11.32
C VAL A 35 -3.07 -13.66 11.26
N SER A 36 -3.74 -14.19 12.30
CA SER A 36 -5.20 -14.12 12.41
C SER A 36 -5.69 -12.67 12.45
N LEU A 37 -5.12 -11.84 13.34
CA LEU A 37 -5.45 -10.43 13.49
C LEU A 37 -5.17 -9.64 12.20
N VAL A 38 -4.02 -9.85 11.58
CA VAL A 38 -3.68 -9.17 10.31
C VAL A 38 -4.63 -9.59 9.21
N SER A 39 -5.03 -10.86 9.13
CA SER A 39 -5.99 -11.29 8.09
C SER A 39 -7.38 -10.66 8.25
N LEU A 40 -7.79 -10.35 9.48
CA LEU A 40 -9.04 -9.64 9.77
C LEU A 40 -8.96 -8.17 9.33
N ILE A 41 -7.80 -7.53 9.51
CA ILE A 41 -7.53 -6.14 9.10
C ILE A 41 -7.31 -6.03 7.58
N LEU A 42 -6.86 -7.12 6.95
CA LEU A 42 -6.59 -7.16 5.50
C LEU A 42 -7.87 -7.06 4.65
N GLN A 43 -8.98 -7.58 5.16
CA GLN A 43 -10.28 -7.52 4.48
C GLN A 43 -10.79 -6.07 4.29
N PRO A 44 -10.80 -5.20 5.31
CA PRO A 44 -11.09 -3.78 5.13
C PRO A 44 -9.97 -3.05 4.36
N ALA A 45 -8.72 -3.52 4.39
CA ALA A 45 -7.64 -2.90 3.63
C ALA A 45 -7.79 -3.05 2.09
N ALA A 46 -8.63 -3.95 1.59
CA ALA A 46 -8.99 -3.96 0.17
C ALA A 46 -9.66 -2.65 -0.29
N SER A 47 -10.40 -1.97 0.61
CA SER A 47 -10.99 -0.66 0.33
C SER A 47 -9.94 0.44 0.16
N ILE A 48 -8.80 0.31 0.82
CA ILE A 48 -7.66 1.23 0.73
C ILE A 48 -7.02 1.14 -0.65
N VAL A 49 -6.88 -0.07 -1.18
CA VAL A 49 -6.37 -0.30 -2.55
C VAL A 49 -7.30 0.32 -3.59
N ALA A 50 -8.62 0.14 -3.44
CA ALA A 50 -9.60 0.78 -4.31
C ALA A 50 -9.53 2.31 -4.25
N PHE A 51 -9.35 2.87 -3.05
CA PHE A 51 -9.18 4.31 -2.83
C PHE A 51 -7.88 4.86 -3.45
N ALA A 52 -6.77 4.13 -3.32
CA ALA A 52 -5.50 4.47 -3.95
C ALA A 52 -5.60 4.45 -5.48
N GLY A 53 -6.31 3.47 -6.05
CA GLY A 53 -6.62 3.41 -7.48
C GLY A 53 -7.45 4.61 -7.96
N PHE A 54 -8.47 5.00 -7.19
CA PHE A 54 -9.26 6.20 -7.49
C PHE A 54 -8.42 7.49 -7.45
N GLN A 55 -7.50 7.62 -6.48
CA GLN A 55 -6.59 8.78 -6.40
C GLN A 55 -5.57 8.83 -7.55
N LEU A 56 -5.08 7.67 -8.02
CA LEU A 56 -4.23 7.61 -9.21
C LEU A 56 -5.00 8.04 -10.45
N LEU A 57 -6.26 7.63 -10.60
CA LEU A 57 -7.11 8.05 -11.71
C LEU A 57 -7.42 9.55 -11.67
N ASP A 58 -7.71 10.10 -10.49
CA ASP A 58 -7.91 11.55 -10.29
C ASP A 58 -6.62 12.35 -10.61
N LEU A 59 -5.44 11.80 -10.27
CA LEU A 59 -4.16 12.41 -10.61
C LEU A 59 -3.89 12.35 -12.12
N TYR A 60 -4.15 11.19 -12.76
CA TYR A 60 -4.00 11.00 -14.19
C TYR A 60 -4.91 11.96 -14.97
N TRP A 61 -6.17 12.06 -14.55
CA TRP A 61 -7.13 12.98 -15.15
C TRP A 61 -6.68 14.45 -15.04
N LYS A 62 -6.14 14.84 -13.88
CA LYS A 62 -5.57 16.18 -13.65
C LYS A 62 -4.28 16.44 -14.42
N TYR A 63 -3.52 15.40 -14.76
CA TYR A 63 -2.35 15.51 -15.61
C TYR A 63 -2.77 15.75 -17.07
N GLU A 64 -3.73 14.97 -17.56
CA GLU A 64 -4.22 15.03 -18.95
C GLU A 64 -4.93 16.36 -19.27
N HIS A 65 -5.76 16.87 -18.34
CA HIS A 65 -6.48 18.14 -18.55
C HIS A 65 -5.67 19.38 -18.16
N ARG A 66 -4.39 19.24 -17.81
CA ARG A 66 -3.55 20.40 -17.50
C ARG A 66 -3.02 20.98 -18.80
N LEU A 67 -3.26 22.29 -19.02
CA LEU A 67 -2.58 23.01 -20.08
C LEU A 67 -1.07 22.90 -19.87
N MET A 68 -0.42 22.08 -20.70
CA MET A 68 1.03 22.04 -20.84
C MET A 68 1.45 23.37 -21.48
N CYS A 69 2.41 24.05 -20.86
CA CYS A 69 3.07 25.19 -21.51
C CYS A 69 3.88 24.65 -22.70
N SER A 70 3.22 24.52 -23.85
CA SER A 70 3.82 24.07 -25.12
C SER A 70 4.32 25.25 -25.97
N SER A 71 3.97 26.50 -25.62
CA SER A 71 4.39 27.68 -26.37
C SER A 71 5.65 28.32 -25.81
N GLU A 72 6.48 28.89 -26.69
CA GLU A 72 7.76 29.56 -26.43
C GLU A 72 7.67 30.80 -25.51
N VAL A 73 6.49 31.13 -24.98
CA VAL A 73 6.19 32.36 -24.20
C VAL A 73 5.87 32.07 -22.73
N CYS A 74 6.27 30.91 -22.19
CA CYS A 74 6.00 30.59 -20.80
C CYS A 74 6.99 31.33 -19.87
N THR A 75 6.50 32.28 -19.05
CA THR A 75 7.29 33.03 -18.06
C THR A 75 7.97 32.11 -17.04
N ALA A 76 9.19 32.44 -16.58
CA ALA A 76 9.98 31.61 -15.66
C ALA A 76 9.24 31.21 -14.35
N THR A 77 8.32 32.06 -13.88
CA THR A 77 7.46 31.80 -12.71
C THR A 77 6.41 30.72 -12.97
N GLU A 78 5.94 30.56 -14.20
CA GLU A 78 4.97 29.52 -14.60
C GLU A 78 5.66 28.16 -14.69
N ARG A 79 6.92 28.12 -15.16
CA ARG A 79 7.74 26.90 -15.22
C ARG A 79 8.04 26.35 -13.82
N ASP A 80 8.45 27.20 -12.87
CA ASP A 80 8.70 26.78 -11.48
C ASP A 80 7.42 26.25 -10.79
N ARG A 81 6.27 26.89 -11.05
CA ARG A 81 4.98 26.41 -10.54
C ARG A 81 4.59 25.06 -11.16
N TYR A 82 4.89 24.85 -12.44
CA TYR A 82 4.66 23.58 -13.13
C TYR A 82 5.54 22.46 -12.57
N GLU A 83 6.84 22.68 -12.45
CA GLU A 83 7.77 21.70 -11.88
C GLU A 83 7.38 21.31 -10.44
N LYS A 84 7.09 22.29 -9.58
CA LYS A 84 6.62 22.02 -8.20
C LYS A 84 5.37 21.15 -8.16
N SER A 85 4.44 21.34 -9.10
CA SER A 85 3.24 20.52 -9.19
C SER A 85 3.49 19.11 -9.74
N ILE A 86 4.45 18.94 -10.66
CA ILE A 86 4.89 17.63 -11.15
C ILE A 86 5.56 16.85 -10.02
N TYR A 87 6.50 17.44 -9.29
CA TYR A 87 7.15 16.79 -8.14
C TYR A 87 6.13 16.37 -7.06
N LYS A 88 5.11 17.20 -6.82
CA LYS A 88 4.01 16.87 -5.91
C LYS A 88 3.19 15.69 -6.40
N ALA A 89 2.90 15.62 -7.70
CA ALA A 89 2.17 14.51 -8.33
C ALA A 89 3.00 13.22 -8.30
N GLN A 90 4.28 13.27 -8.66
CA GLN A 90 5.16 12.11 -8.65
C GLN A 90 5.30 11.50 -7.25
N ARG A 91 5.51 12.33 -6.21
CA ARG A 91 5.56 11.86 -4.82
C ARG A 91 4.28 11.13 -4.42
N ASN A 92 3.15 11.67 -4.88
CA ASN A 92 1.83 11.12 -4.63
C ASN A 92 1.61 9.76 -5.34
N VAL A 93 2.07 9.61 -6.59
CA VAL A 93 2.07 8.32 -7.31
C VAL A 93 2.90 7.28 -6.58
N VAL A 94 4.13 7.65 -6.19
CA VAL A 94 5.03 6.74 -5.47
C VAL A 94 4.39 6.27 -4.17
N LEU A 95 3.71 7.16 -3.45
CA LEU A 95 3.01 6.80 -2.22
C LEU A 95 1.89 5.77 -2.46
N CYS A 96 1.07 5.97 -3.50
CA CYS A 96 0.02 5.01 -3.88
C CYS A 96 0.60 3.66 -4.31
N ALA A 97 1.62 3.67 -5.16
CA ALA A 97 2.27 2.46 -5.64
C ALA A 97 2.90 1.67 -4.48
N ALA A 98 3.56 2.36 -3.54
CA ALA A 98 4.13 1.73 -2.35
C ALA A 98 3.05 1.08 -1.47
N GLY A 99 1.92 1.76 -1.23
CA GLY A 99 0.81 1.17 -0.45
C GLY A 99 0.24 -0.09 -1.10
N ILE A 100 0.02 -0.08 -2.42
CA ILE A 100 -0.49 -1.26 -3.15
C ILE A 100 0.52 -2.43 -3.07
N LEU A 101 1.80 -2.15 -3.25
CA LEU A 101 2.85 -3.18 -3.16
C LEU A 101 2.96 -3.76 -1.75
N LEU A 102 2.93 -2.92 -0.71
CA LEU A 102 2.98 -3.35 0.69
C LEU A 102 1.77 -4.21 1.05
N TYR A 103 0.57 -3.79 0.66
CA TYR A 103 -0.66 -4.58 0.81
C TYR A 103 -0.52 -5.96 0.16
N TRP A 104 -0.01 -6.03 -1.08
CA TRP A 104 0.22 -7.29 -1.78
C TRP A 104 1.22 -8.19 -1.04
N CYS A 105 2.34 -7.62 -0.57
CA CYS A 105 3.33 -8.33 0.22
C CYS A 105 2.73 -8.91 1.50
N ILE A 106 1.98 -8.11 2.26
CA ILE A 106 1.30 -8.54 3.49
C ILE A 106 0.29 -9.66 3.19
N PHE A 107 -0.50 -9.51 2.12
CA PHE A 107 -1.46 -10.54 1.69
C PHE A 107 -0.78 -11.86 1.37
N ARG A 108 0.32 -11.83 0.64
CA ARG A 108 1.10 -13.04 0.33
C ARG A 108 1.65 -13.69 1.59
N ILE A 109 2.27 -12.92 2.49
CA ILE A 109 2.82 -13.44 3.75
C ILE A 109 1.72 -14.10 4.60
N CYS A 110 0.57 -13.45 4.73
CA CYS A 110 -0.57 -13.99 5.47
C CYS A 110 -1.10 -15.30 4.86
N LYS A 111 -1.20 -15.37 3.53
CA LYS A 111 -1.61 -16.60 2.84
C LYS A 111 -0.61 -17.74 3.09
N TYR A 112 0.68 -17.48 2.92
CA TYR A 112 1.73 -18.46 3.17
C TYR A 112 1.71 -18.99 4.60
N ASN A 113 1.55 -18.13 5.60
CA ASN A 113 1.50 -18.57 7.00
C ASN A 113 0.27 -19.45 7.28
N LYS A 114 -0.90 -19.13 6.70
CA LYS A 114 -2.10 -19.98 6.83
C LYS A 114 -1.91 -21.35 6.17
N ASP A 115 -1.31 -21.38 4.99
CA ASP A 115 -1.02 -22.64 4.29
C ASP A 115 -0.03 -23.50 5.09
N LEU A 116 0.97 -22.87 5.74
CA LEU A 116 1.96 -23.55 6.56
C LEU A 116 1.35 -24.16 7.83
N GLU A 117 0.43 -23.44 8.50
CA GLU A 117 -0.32 -23.98 9.65
C GLU A 117 -1.18 -25.18 9.25
N HIS A 118 -1.85 -25.13 8.10
CA HIS A 118 -2.67 -26.23 7.61
C HIS A 118 -1.82 -27.48 7.30
N LEU A 119 -0.61 -27.30 6.76
CA LEU A 119 0.33 -28.38 6.53
C LEU A 119 0.86 -29.00 7.84
N GLU A 120 1.18 -28.18 8.85
CA GLU A 120 1.58 -28.69 10.17
C GLU A 120 0.47 -29.50 10.86
N GLU A 121 -0.79 -29.08 10.72
CA GLU A 121 -1.93 -29.81 11.26
C GLU A 121 -2.16 -31.15 10.55
N LEU A 122 -1.99 -31.18 9.23
CA LEU A 122 -2.05 -32.42 8.46
C LEU A 122 -0.93 -33.40 8.86
N GLU A 123 0.30 -32.91 9.01
CA GLU A 123 1.42 -33.73 9.45
C GLU A 123 1.17 -34.36 10.83
N LYS A 124 0.63 -33.57 11.77
CA LYS A 124 0.27 -34.07 13.12
C LYS A 124 -0.81 -35.14 13.08
N ARG A 125 -1.81 -35.00 12.20
CA ARG A 125 -2.87 -36.02 12.03
C ARG A 125 -2.29 -37.32 11.45
N CYS A 126 -1.48 -37.26 10.41
CA CYS A 126 -0.84 -38.45 9.83
C CYS A 126 0.15 -39.15 10.76
N LYS A 127 0.76 -38.45 11.73
CA LYS A 127 1.64 -39.08 12.74
C LYS A 127 0.88 -39.70 13.91
N ALA A 128 -0.41 -39.39 14.07
CA ALA A 128 -1.24 -39.91 15.14
C ALA A 128 -2.03 -41.17 14.75
N GLU A 129 -2.18 -41.43 13.45
CA GLU A 129 -2.61 -42.72 12.86
C GLU A 129 -1.42 -43.67 12.68
#